data_AF-A0A812P192-F1
#
_entry.id   AF-A0A812P192-F1
#
_cell.length_a   1.000
_cell.length_b   1.000
_cell.length_c   1.000
_cell.angle_alpha   90.00
_cell.angle_beta   90.00
_cell.angle_gamma   90.00
#
_symmetry.space_group_name_H-M   'P 1'
#
loop_
_entity.id
_entity.type
_entity.pdbx_description
1 polymer ?
#
loop_
_entity_poly.entity_id
_entity_poly.type
_entity_poly.pdbx_seq_one_letter_code
_entity_poly.pdbx_strand_id
1 'polypeptide(L)'
;MTQPVSLTDGTKEITGEWFIKNVKGGVQLKMEGDEVRSVQSCFGGQPVVGKVRTGSHFEMDVQMGGFPMIARMTSRTDQQKYLEFSNGGLWSKNQPAFEPLPAQAGVNGHVNGHVNGGKDGVLGIPMSEVKKHNTKDSAWVVLHGYIYDLTKFLEDHPGGDQVVLDWAGKDATKFWSAIHKKDWIKEYTKPEWCLGPVGKEAPNEELKKAQDEIKLLKAELERLTALPTKPSAGLVAALDAAGACKPAPALSADAPTHVSSECPSVELKGRRVLVVGHGPVGHDFVVKLVGMVGDGALEITVVGEEPRMAYDRVHLTEYFEHRDPSKLSMCDKKWFQDHKVAIRTNCRAEKIDRDSCKVSLRDVNTEAVEDMAYDA
;
A
#
# COMPACT_ATOMS: atom_id res chain seq x y z
N MET A 1 12.35 -23.13 -3.38
CA MET A 1 13.32 -22.07 -3.01
C MET A 1 14.12 -21.73 -4.25
N THR A 2 14.40 -20.46 -4.52
CA THR A 2 15.33 -20.05 -5.56
C THR A 2 16.75 -20.07 -5.01
N GLN A 3 17.73 -20.42 -5.85
CA GLN A 3 19.15 -20.40 -5.50
C GLN A 3 19.92 -19.43 -6.39
N PRO A 4 20.89 -18.67 -5.85
CA PRO A 4 21.75 -17.79 -6.62
C PRO A 4 22.49 -18.54 -7.73
N VAL A 5 22.63 -17.92 -8.91
CA VAL A 5 23.41 -18.47 -10.02
C VAL A 5 24.86 -17.96 -9.92
N SER A 6 25.83 -18.83 -10.17
CA SER A 6 27.25 -18.47 -10.18
C SER A 6 27.53 -17.38 -11.22
N LEU A 7 28.55 -16.54 -11.02
CA LEU A 7 28.91 -15.51 -12.01
C LEU A 7 29.19 -16.12 -13.39
N THR A 8 29.92 -17.25 -13.44
CA THR A 8 30.28 -17.93 -14.69
C THR A 8 29.08 -18.47 -15.45
N ASP A 9 28.10 -19.03 -14.73
CA ASP A 9 26.89 -19.58 -15.37
C ASP A 9 25.92 -18.47 -15.75
N GLY A 10 25.78 -17.45 -14.89
CA GLY A 10 24.94 -16.30 -15.18
C GLY A 10 25.41 -15.51 -16.40
N THR A 11 26.72 -15.34 -16.60
CA THR A 11 27.24 -14.64 -17.79
C THR A 11 27.00 -15.43 -19.08
N LYS A 12 26.97 -16.77 -19.03
CA LYS A 12 26.58 -17.61 -20.17
C LYS A 12 25.07 -17.53 -20.42
N GLU A 13 24.30 -17.47 -19.34
CA GLU A 13 22.83 -17.51 -19.37
C GLU A 13 22.15 -16.14 -19.44
N ILE A 14 22.87 -15.01 -19.39
CA ILE A 14 22.22 -13.70 -19.45
C ILE A 14 21.69 -13.38 -20.84
N THR A 15 22.34 -13.90 -21.88
CA THR A 15 21.91 -13.70 -23.26
C THR A 15 20.69 -14.56 -23.59
N GLY A 16 19.79 -14.00 -24.40
CA GLY A 16 18.55 -14.67 -24.78
C GLY A 16 17.32 -13.79 -24.58
N GLU A 17 16.16 -14.38 -24.83
CA GLU A 17 14.87 -13.74 -24.63
C GLU A 17 14.43 -13.88 -23.16
N TRP A 18 14.03 -12.76 -22.58
CA TRP A 18 13.55 -12.66 -21.20
C TRP A 18 12.13 -12.13 -21.17
N PHE A 19 11.27 -12.76 -20.37
CA PHE A 19 9.86 -12.40 -20.29
C PHE A 19 9.57 -11.63 -19.00
N ILE A 20 8.76 -10.59 -19.11
CA ILE A 20 8.32 -9.77 -17.99
C ILE A 20 6.86 -10.08 -17.72
N LYS A 21 6.51 -10.29 -16.46
CA LYS A 21 5.12 -10.54 -16.06
C LYS A 21 4.21 -9.39 -16.53
N ASN A 22 3.10 -9.73 -17.19
CA ASN A 22 2.10 -8.79 -17.70
C ASN A 22 2.59 -7.83 -18.79
N VAL A 23 3.75 -8.07 -19.41
CA VAL A 23 4.22 -7.33 -20.59
C VAL A 23 4.17 -8.25 -21.80
N LYS A 24 3.57 -7.78 -22.88
CA LYS A 24 3.49 -8.55 -24.13
C LYS A 24 4.85 -8.54 -24.83
N GLY A 25 5.40 -9.72 -25.09
CA GLY A 25 6.66 -9.93 -25.80
C GLY A 25 7.87 -10.06 -24.87
N GLY A 26 8.91 -10.74 -25.36
CA GLY A 26 10.18 -10.87 -24.65
C GLY A 26 11.13 -9.71 -24.93
N VAL A 27 12.00 -9.44 -23.97
CA VAL A 27 13.15 -8.54 -24.09
C VAL A 27 14.37 -9.39 -24.43
N GLN A 28 14.96 -9.16 -25.59
CA GLN A 28 16.17 -9.87 -26.01
C GLN A 28 17.38 -9.18 -25.41
N LEU A 29 18.11 -9.87 -24.54
CA LEU A 29 19.38 -9.41 -23.99
C LEU A 29 20.57 -10.00 -24.77
N LYS A 30 21.59 -9.17 -24.98
CA LYS A 30 22.87 -9.54 -25.60
C LYS A 30 24.03 -9.02 -24.75
N MET A 31 25.17 -9.71 -24.82
CA MET A 31 26.42 -9.25 -24.23
C MET A 31 27.22 -8.50 -25.29
N GLU A 32 27.70 -7.30 -24.95
CA GLU A 32 28.64 -6.50 -25.72
C GLU A 32 29.84 -6.20 -24.81
N GLY A 33 30.90 -7.04 -24.88
CA GLY A 33 32.02 -6.97 -23.94
C GLY A 33 31.59 -7.41 -22.53
N ASP A 34 31.72 -6.49 -21.55
CA ASP A 34 31.30 -6.70 -20.15
C ASP A 34 29.91 -6.11 -19.84
N GLU A 35 29.22 -5.60 -20.87
CA GLU A 35 27.90 -5.00 -20.74
C GLU A 35 26.81 -5.89 -21.34
N VAL A 36 25.66 -5.92 -20.68
CA VAL A 36 24.42 -6.55 -21.10
C VAL A 36 23.53 -5.46 -21.69
N ARG A 37 23.06 -5.63 -22.92
CA ARG A 37 22.18 -4.66 -23.60
C ARG A 37 20.93 -5.31 -24.14
N SER A 38 19.78 -4.65 -24.01
CA SER A 38 18.58 -5.09 -24.73
C SER A 38 18.63 -4.69 -26.20
N VAL A 39 18.15 -5.57 -27.08
CA VAL A 39 17.99 -5.29 -28.51
C VAL A 39 16.87 -4.28 -28.72
N GLN A 40 15.76 -4.44 -28.00
CA GLN A 40 14.61 -3.53 -28.06
C GLN A 40 14.81 -2.32 -27.13
N SER A 41 14.24 -1.19 -27.52
CA SER A 41 14.04 -0.04 -26.64
C SER A 41 12.81 -0.27 -25.76
N CYS A 42 13.02 -0.63 -24.50
CA CYS A 42 11.95 -1.09 -23.61
C CYS A 42 11.45 -0.01 -22.64
N PHE A 43 12.22 1.07 -22.43
CA PHE A 43 11.94 2.07 -21.39
C PHE A 43 12.11 3.50 -21.93
N GLY A 44 11.02 4.15 -22.32
CA GLY A 44 11.05 5.54 -22.82
C GLY A 44 11.88 5.71 -24.10
N GLY A 45 11.97 4.67 -24.94
CA GLY A 45 12.78 4.68 -26.16
C GLY A 45 14.25 4.32 -25.97
N GLN A 46 14.69 4.06 -24.73
CA GLN A 46 16.05 3.61 -24.43
C GLN A 46 16.12 2.09 -24.21
N PRO A 47 17.23 1.45 -24.60
CA PRO A 47 17.51 0.06 -24.27
C PRO A 47 17.97 -0.07 -22.82
N VAL A 48 17.78 -1.26 -22.26
CA VAL A 48 18.37 -1.65 -20.99
C VAL A 48 19.87 -1.80 -21.18
N VAL A 49 20.65 -1.23 -20.27
CA VAL A 49 22.09 -1.42 -20.20
C VAL A 49 22.42 -1.90 -18.80
N GLY A 50 23.17 -3.00 -18.70
CA GLY A 50 23.60 -3.61 -17.46
C GLY A 50 25.09 -3.87 -17.47
N LYS A 51 25.83 -3.48 -16.43
CA LYS A 51 27.25 -3.82 -16.29
C LYS A 51 27.41 -4.96 -15.31
N VAL A 52 28.01 -6.07 -15.75
CA VAL A 52 28.19 -7.25 -14.89
C VAL A 52 29.20 -6.93 -13.78
N ARG A 53 28.87 -7.30 -12.54
CA ARG A 53 29.74 -7.12 -11.38
C ARG A 53 30.72 -8.29 -11.23
N THR A 54 31.88 -8.01 -10.65
CA THR A 54 32.80 -9.06 -10.20
C THR A 54 32.30 -9.66 -8.88
N GLY A 55 32.35 -11.00 -8.75
CA GLY A 55 31.83 -11.68 -7.56
C GLY A 55 31.69 -13.19 -7.73
N SER A 56 31.16 -13.85 -6.71
CA SER A 56 30.88 -15.31 -6.73
C SER A 56 29.55 -15.66 -7.40
N HIS A 57 28.60 -14.73 -7.42
CA HIS A 57 27.26 -14.89 -8.00
C HIS A 57 27.00 -13.81 -9.03
N PHE A 58 26.09 -14.09 -9.96
CA PHE A 58 25.75 -13.15 -11.02
C PHE A 58 24.92 -11.98 -10.49
N GLU A 59 25.52 -10.80 -10.54
CA GLU A 59 24.86 -9.51 -10.34
C GLU A 59 25.25 -8.56 -11.47
N MET A 60 24.35 -7.64 -11.82
CA MET A 60 24.68 -6.54 -12.73
C MET A 60 24.06 -5.22 -12.26
N ASP A 61 24.80 -4.14 -12.46
CA ASP A 61 24.32 -2.76 -12.32
C ASP A 61 23.53 -2.40 -13.57
N VAL A 62 22.22 -2.28 -13.44
CA VAL A 62 21.31 -1.98 -14.55
C VAL A 62 20.91 -0.51 -14.51
N GLN A 63 20.86 0.13 -15.67
CA GLN A 63 20.24 1.42 -15.86
C GLN A 63 18.98 1.26 -16.72
N MET A 64 17.82 1.56 -16.14
CA MET A 64 16.54 1.58 -16.86
C MET A 64 15.91 2.96 -16.71
N GLY A 65 15.75 3.67 -17.83
CA GLY A 65 15.15 5.01 -17.83
C GLY A 65 15.89 6.05 -16.97
N GLY A 66 17.21 5.90 -16.76
CA GLY A 66 18.03 6.81 -15.97
C GLY A 66 18.17 6.44 -14.49
N PHE A 67 17.45 5.44 -13.98
CA PHE A 67 17.54 4.99 -12.59
C PHE A 67 18.53 3.82 -12.44
N PRO A 68 19.56 3.92 -11.58
CA PRO A 68 20.47 2.82 -11.31
C PRO A 68 19.81 1.78 -10.38
N MET A 69 19.98 0.51 -10.70
CA MET A 69 19.44 -0.61 -9.94
C MET A 69 20.32 -1.86 -10.06
N ILE A 70 20.05 -2.88 -9.24
CA ILE A 70 20.80 -4.13 -9.27
C ILE A 70 19.86 -5.24 -9.75
N ALA A 71 20.31 -6.05 -10.69
CA ALA A 71 19.66 -7.30 -11.06
C ALA A 71 20.51 -8.49 -10.61
N ARG A 72 19.86 -9.46 -9.96
CA ARG A 72 20.48 -10.72 -9.52
C ARG A 72 19.87 -11.88 -10.26
N MET A 73 20.69 -12.83 -10.69
CA MET A 73 20.19 -14.05 -11.31
C MET A 73 19.98 -15.14 -10.27
N THR A 74 18.75 -15.66 -10.22
CA THR A 74 18.38 -16.80 -9.38
C THR A 74 17.80 -17.93 -10.22
N SER A 75 17.79 -19.14 -9.69
CA SER A 75 17.26 -20.32 -10.34
C SER A 75 16.35 -21.11 -9.42
N ARG A 76 15.21 -21.58 -9.92
CA ARG A 76 14.32 -22.47 -9.17
C ARG A 76 14.53 -23.94 -9.53
N THR A 77 14.98 -24.18 -10.77
CA THR A 77 15.41 -25.47 -11.33
C THR A 77 16.57 -25.22 -12.29
N ASP A 78 17.24 -26.27 -12.76
CA ASP A 78 18.33 -26.13 -13.74
C ASP A 78 17.90 -25.41 -15.01
N GLN A 79 16.62 -25.56 -15.40
CA GLN A 79 16.05 -25.00 -16.64
C GLN A 79 15.38 -23.62 -16.46
N GLN A 80 14.98 -23.24 -15.24
CA GLN A 80 14.23 -22.01 -14.98
C GLN A 80 15.07 -20.98 -14.22
N LYS A 81 15.48 -19.93 -14.93
CA LYS A 81 16.24 -18.79 -14.38
C LYS A 81 15.37 -17.54 -14.30
N TYR A 82 15.68 -16.70 -13.32
CA TYR A 82 15.02 -15.43 -13.08
C TYR A 82 16.03 -14.31 -12.90
N LEU A 83 15.69 -13.11 -13.38
CA LEU A 83 16.35 -11.87 -12.98
C LEU A 83 15.45 -11.15 -11.98
N GLU A 84 15.94 -11.04 -10.76
CA GLU A 84 15.31 -10.31 -9.67
C GLU A 84 15.96 -8.94 -9.56
N PHE A 85 15.18 -7.90 -9.81
CA PHE A 85 15.62 -6.52 -9.75
C PHE A 85 15.38 -5.94 -8.35
N SER A 86 16.25 -5.03 -7.90
CA SER A 86 16.15 -4.41 -6.58
C SER A 86 14.88 -3.58 -6.34
N ASN A 87 14.12 -3.27 -7.40
CA ASN A 87 12.80 -2.62 -7.33
C ASN A 87 11.63 -3.63 -7.29
N GLY A 88 11.91 -4.92 -7.15
CA GLY A 88 10.89 -5.98 -7.14
C GLY A 88 10.49 -6.50 -8.53
N GLY A 89 11.06 -5.97 -9.62
CA GLY A 89 10.85 -6.52 -10.96
C GLY A 89 11.36 -7.96 -11.06
N LEU A 90 10.60 -8.82 -11.74
CA LEU A 90 10.96 -10.22 -11.96
C LEU A 90 10.84 -10.59 -13.43
N TRP A 91 11.96 -11.01 -14.03
CA TRP A 91 11.99 -11.48 -15.42
C TRP A 91 12.32 -12.96 -15.45
N SER A 92 11.71 -13.73 -16.35
CA SER A 92 11.92 -15.17 -16.48
C SER A 92 12.54 -15.55 -17.81
N LYS A 93 13.51 -16.46 -17.77
CA LYS A 93 14.09 -17.10 -18.96
C LYS A 93 13.31 -18.36 -19.29
N ASN A 94 13.17 -18.68 -20.58
CA ASN A 94 12.60 -19.95 -21.12
C ASN A 94 11.10 -20.23 -20.87
N GLN A 95 10.32 -19.29 -20.33
CA GLN A 95 8.85 -19.39 -20.29
C GLN A 95 8.19 -18.02 -20.49
N PRO A 96 7.31 -17.86 -21.49
CA PRO A 96 6.04 -17.20 -21.34
C PRO A 96 5.03 -18.26 -20.87
N ALA A 97 4.41 -18.11 -19.70
CA ALA A 97 3.26 -18.96 -19.41
C ALA A 97 2.07 -18.45 -20.23
N PHE A 98 2.00 -18.83 -21.51
CA PHE A 98 0.82 -19.31 -22.23
C PHE A 98 1.17 -19.44 -23.72
N GLU A 99 1.33 -20.67 -24.22
CA GLU A 99 0.98 -21.01 -25.59
C GLU A 99 0.29 -22.38 -25.67
N PRO A 100 -0.61 -22.57 -26.65
CA PRO A 100 -1.70 -23.55 -26.60
C PRO A 100 -1.28 -24.90 -27.20
N LEU A 101 -1.79 -26.00 -26.63
CA LEU A 101 -1.63 -27.33 -27.23
C LEU A 101 -2.53 -27.50 -28.47
N PRO A 102 -2.06 -28.19 -29.52
CA PRO A 102 -2.75 -28.30 -30.80
C PRO A 102 -3.89 -29.32 -30.77
N ALA A 103 -4.82 -29.13 -31.70
CA ALA A 103 -5.99 -29.95 -31.91
C ALA A 103 -5.67 -31.30 -32.59
N GLN A 104 -6.26 -32.37 -32.02
CA GLN A 104 -6.81 -33.57 -32.67
C GLN A 104 -5.89 -34.77 -32.98
N ALA A 105 -6.13 -35.88 -32.28
CA ALA A 105 -6.47 -37.17 -32.89
C ALA A 105 -7.22 -38.08 -31.88
N GLY A 106 -8.55 -38.06 -31.96
CA GLY A 106 -9.39 -39.24 -32.07
C GLY A 106 -9.39 -40.37 -31.02
N VAL A 107 -10.55 -40.47 -30.36
CA VAL A 107 -11.38 -41.69 -30.19
C VAL A 107 -10.96 -42.71 -29.11
N ASN A 108 -11.57 -42.60 -27.92
CA ASN A 108 -12.68 -43.49 -27.48
C ASN A 108 -13.02 -43.26 -26.00
N GLY A 109 -14.32 -43.28 -25.68
CA GLY A 109 -14.80 -43.48 -24.31
C GLY A 109 -15.82 -42.45 -23.86
N HIS A 110 -17.06 -42.66 -24.26
CA HIS A 110 -18.26 -42.08 -23.64
C HIS A 110 -18.19 -42.06 -22.11
N VAL A 111 -18.53 -40.91 -21.52
CA VAL A 111 -19.42 -40.83 -20.36
C VAL A 111 -20.40 -39.68 -20.57
N ASN A 112 -21.58 -40.04 -21.09
CA ASN A 112 -22.77 -39.19 -21.02
C ASN A 112 -23.23 -39.19 -19.57
N GLY A 113 -23.19 -38.03 -18.92
CA GLY A 113 -23.84 -37.76 -17.65
C GLY A 113 -24.86 -36.65 -17.82
N HIS A 114 -26.07 -37.02 -18.24
CA HIS A 114 -27.29 -36.23 -18.02
C HIS A 114 -27.29 -35.66 -16.60
N VAL A 115 -27.61 -34.38 -16.44
CA VAL A 115 -28.17 -33.88 -15.18
C VAL A 115 -29.64 -33.55 -15.44
N ASN A 116 -30.48 -34.47 -14.95
CA ASN A 116 -31.92 -34.35 -14.88
C ASN A 116 -32.34 -33.09 -14.13
N GLY A 117 -33.46 -32.50 -14.56
CA GLY A 117 -34.24 -31.60 -13.73
C GLY A 117 -34.70 -32.30 -12.46
N GLY A 118 -34.41 -31.68 -11.32
CA GLY A 118 -34.87 -32.05 -9.98
C GLY A 118 -34.71 -30.87 -9.04
N LYS A 119 -35.81 -30.49 -8.39
CA LYS A 119 -35.87 -29.46 -7.34
C LYS A 119 -35.01 -29.92 -6.15
N ASP A 120 -33.94 -29.17 -5.85
CA ASP A 120 -33.34 -28.92 -4.51
C ASP A 120 -31.86 -28.52 -4.65
N GLY A 121 -31.54 -27.28 -4.24
CA GLY A 121 -30.19 -26.86 -3.81
C GLY A 121 -29.09 -26.74 -4.87
N VAL A 122 -29.16 -25.73 -5.76
CA VAL A 122 -27.97 -25.30 -6.53
C VAL A 122 -26.95 -24.72 -5.55
N LEU A 123 -25.91 -25.50 -5.23
CA LEU A 123 -24.69 -24.99 -4.59
C LEU A 123 -24.08 -23.95 -5.53
N GLY A 124 -24.34 -22.68 -5.27
CA GLY A 124 -23.83 -21.58 -6.07
C GLY A 124 -22.29 -21.51 -6.07
N ILE A 125 -21.73 -20.70 -6.97
CA ILE A 125 -20.28 -20.47 -7.07
C ILE A 125 -19.86 -19.44 -6.01
N PRO A 126 -18.88 -19.72 -5.14
CA PRO A 126 -18.50 -18.80 -4.08
C PRO A 126 -17.77 -17.57 -4.63
N MET A 127 -17.88 -16.44 -3.93
CA MET A 127 -17.21 -15.19 -4.32
C MET A 127 -15.68 -15.33 -4.41
N SER A 128 -15.08 -16.24 -3.64
CA SER A 128 -13.66 -16.56 -3.73
C SER A 128 -13.27 -17.10 -5.12
N GLU A 129 -14.17 -17.83 -5.78
CA GLU A 129 -13.96 -18.31 -7.15
C GLU A 129 -14.18 -17.19 -8.14
N VAL A 130 -15.27 -16.44 -8.01
CA VAL A 130 -15.59 -15.29 -8.88
C VAL A 130 -14.41 -14.31 -8.95
N LYS A 131 -13.75 -14.01 -7.82
CA LYS A 131 -12.58 -13.13 -7.74
C LYS A 131 -11.40 -13.54 -8.61
N LYS A 132 -11.28 -14.83 -8.98
CA LYS A 132 -10.22 -15.32 -9.88
C LYS A 132 -10.46 -14.92 -11.33
N HIS A 133 -11.70 -14.59 -11.69
CA HIS A 133 -12.14 -14.22 -13.02
C HIS A 133 -12.28 -12.70 -13.12
N ASN A 134 -11.14 -12.01 -13.08
CA ASN A 134 -11.03 -10.55 -13.08
C ASN A 134 -10.18 -9.98 -14.23
N THR A 135 -10.03 -10.73 -15.33
CA THR A 135 -9.17 -10.35 -16.47
C THR A 135 -9.97 -10.24 -17.77
N LYS A 136 -9.37 -9.69 -18.83
CA LYS A 136 -10.00 -9.58 -20.15
C LYS A 136 -10.35 -10.92 -20.79
N ASP A 137 -9.58 -11.97 -20.49
CA ASP A 137 -9.82 -13.32 -20.98
C ASP A 137 -10.75 -14.12 -20.06
N SER A 138 -11.10 -13.57 -18.90
CA SER A 138 -11.98 -14.20 -17.93
C SER A 138 -12.62 -13.15 -17.01
N ALA A 139 -13.71 -12.54 -17.48
CA ALA A 139 -14.37 -11.42 -16.83
C ALA A 139 -15.74 -11.82 -16.27
N TRP A 140 -15.76 -12.31 -15.03
CA TRP A 140 -17.01 -12.67 -14.36
C TRP A 140 -17.52 -11.52 -13.51
N VAL A 141 -18.80 -11.20 -13.60
CA VAL A 141 -19.41 -10.11 -12.84
C VAL A 141 -20.67 -10.63 -12.14
N VAL A 142 -20.85 -10.27 -10.87
CA VAL A 142 -22.08 -10.56 -10.14
C VAL A 142 -23.09 -9.43 -10.35
N LEU A 143 -24.27 -9.80 -10.84
CA LEU A 143 -25.42 -8.92 -11.03
C LEU A 143 -26.66 -9.56 -10.41
N HIS A 144 -27.25 -8.88 -9.43
CA HIS A 144 -28.45 -9.32 -8.71
C HIS A 144 -28.36 -10.75 -8.13
N GLY A 145 -27.18 -11.12 -7.61
CA GLY A 145 -26.94 -12.43 -6.98
C GLY A 145 -26.66 -13.58 -7.95
N TYR A 146 -26.55 -13.30 -9.25
CA TYR A 146 -26.13 -14.23 -10.29
C TYR A 146 -24.81 -13.83 -10.90
N ILE A 147 -24.01 -14.81 -11.31
CA ILE A 147 -22.69 -14.61 -11.91
C ILE A 147 -22.84 -14.71 -13.42
N TYR A 148 -22.30 -13.70 -14.11
CA TYR A 148 -22.28 -13.62 -15.57
C TYR A 148 -20.85 -13.64 -16.08
N ASP A 149 -20.54 -14.53 -17.01
CA ASP A 149 -19.30 -14.50 -17.78
C ASP A 149 -19.45 -13.49 -18.92
N LEU A 150 -18.90 -12.29 -18.73
CA LEU A 150 -18.97 -11.19 -19.67
C LEU A 150 -17.72 -11.11 -20.57
N THR A 151 -16.83 -12.10 -20.55
CA THR A 151 -15.59 -12.12 -21.33
C THR A 151 -15.83 -11.81 -22.81
N LYS A 152 -16.85 -12.42 -23.41
CA LYS A 152 -17.22 -12.20 -24.82
C LYS A 152 -17.97 -10.89 -25.07
N PHE A 153 -18.52 -10.28 -24.02
CA PHE A 153 -19.31 -9.06 -24.10
C PHE A 153 -18.48 -7.79 -23.91
N LEU A 154 -17.21 -7.92 -23.51
CA LEU A 154 -16.33 -6.79 -23.24
C LEU A 154 -16.25 -5.81 -24.42
N GLU A 155 -16.08 -6.31 -25.63
CA GLU A 155 -15.96 -5.49 -26.85
C GLU A 155 -17.29 -4.91 -27.33
N ASP A 156 -18.40 -5.56 -26.96
CA ASP A 156 -19.76 -5.15 -27.34
C ASP A 156 -20.40 -4.19 -26.32
N HIS A 157 -19.74 -3.94 -25.18
CA HIS A 157 -20.28 -3.09 -24.13
C HIS A 157 -20.28 -1.60 -24.55
N PRO A 158 -21.45 -0.91 -24.60
CA PRO A 158 -21.54 0.47 -25.08
C PRO A 158 -20.71 1.50 -24.29
N GLY A 159 -20.37 1.19 -23.04
CA GLY A 159 -19.50 2.02 -22.20
C GLY A 159 -18.00 1.71 -22.32
N GLY A 160 -17.61 0.78 -23.20
CA GLY A 160 -16.25 0.26 -23.33
C GLY A 160 -15.96 -0.93 -22.40
N ASP A 161 -14.95 -1.72 -22.77
CA ASP A 161 -14.53 -2.93 -22.06
C ASP A 161 -14.03 -2.64 -20.64
N GLN A 162 -13.30 -1.53 -20.47
CA GLN A 162 -12.71 -1.15 -19.19
C GLN A 162 -13.74 -1.03 -18.06
N VAL A 163 -14.95 -0.55 -18.35
CA VAL A 163 -16.02 -0.39 -17.35
C VAL A 163 -16.48 -1.74 -16.82
N VAL A 164 -16.50 -2.78 -17.66
CA VAL A 164 -16.84 -4.15 -17.23
C VAL A 164 -15.66 -4.77 -16.49
N LEU A 165 -14.43 -4.52 -16.95
CA LEU A 165 -13.19 -5.03 -16.33
C LEU A 165 -12.96 -4.48 -14.92
N ASP A 166 -13.29 -3.22 -14.66
CA ASP A 166 -13.19 -2.61 -13.33
C ASP A 166 -14.04 -3.35 -12.28
N TRP A 167 -15.11 -4.00 -12.75
CA TRP A 167 -16.05 -4.79 -11.96
C TRP A 167 -15.89 -6.31 -12.12
N ALA A 168 -14.95 -6.78 -12.94
CA ALA A 168 -14.65 -8.18 -13.07
C ALA A 168 -14.12 -8.75 -11.75
N GLY A 169 -14.61 -9.94 -11.39
CA GLY A 169 -14.39 -10.60 -10.11
C GLY A 169 -15.15 -9.99 -8.91
N LYS A 170 -16.09 -9.07 -9.15
CA LYS A 170 -16.80 -8.30 -8.10
C LYS A 170 -18.31 -8.33 -8.28
N ASP A 171 -19.02 -7.87 -7.24
CA ASP A 171 -20.45 -7.59 -7.30
C ASP A 171 -20.70 -6.14 -7.75
N ALA A 172 -21.21 -6.03 -8.97
CA ALA A 172 -21.52 -4.76 -9.63
C ALA A 172 -22.98 -4.35 -9.48
N THR A 173 -23.81 -5.09 -8.72
CA THR A 173 -25.27 -4.89 -8.66
C THR A 173 -25.66 -3.45 -8.35
N LYS A 174 -24.98 -2.81 -7.40
CA LYS A 174 -25.26 -1.41 -7.03
C LYS A 174 -24.91 -0.44 -8.15
N PHE A 175 -23.74 -0.63 -8.78
CA PHE A 175 -23.30 0.20 -9.88
C PHE A 175 -24.21 0.02 -11.08
N TRP A 176 -24.49 -1.22 -11.48
CA TRP A 176 -25.41 -1.57 -12.56
C TRP A 176 -26.79 -0.92 -12.38
N SER A 177 -27.39 -1.06 -11.19
CA SER A 177 -28.73 -0.52 -10.91
C SER A 177 -28.80 1.01 -10.93
N ALA A 178 -27.67 1.71 -10.79
CA ALA A 178 -27.63 3.17 -10.82
C ALA A 178 -27.68 3.73 -12.24
N ILE A 179 -27.22 2.97 -13.23
CA ILE A 179 -27.01 3.44 -14.61
C ILE A 179 -27.78 2.64 -15.66
N HIS A 180 -28.35 1.48 -15.32
CA HIS A 180 -29.05 0.60 -16.25
C HIS A 180 -30.38 0.10 -15.71
N LYS A 181 -31.33 -0.18 -16.61
CA LYS A 181 -32.62 -0.80 -16.26
C LYS A 181 -32.42 -2.28 -15.96
N LYS A 182 -33.18 -2.81 -15.00
CA LYS A 182 -33.08 -4.21 -14.55
C LYS A 182 -33.29 -5.23 -15.69
N ASP A 183 -34.15 -4.92 -16.66
CA ASP A 183 -34.49 -5.85 -17.74
C ASP A 183 -33.42 -5.95 -18.84
N TRP A 184 -32.50 -4.99 -18.92
CA TRP A 184 -31.41 -4.99 -19.91
C TRP A 184 -30.47 -6.18 -19.78
N ILE A 185 -30.39 -6.80 -18.61
CA ILE A 185 -29.63 -8.05 -18.45
C ILE A 185 -30.20 -9.13 -19.38
N LYS A 186 -31.53 -9.27 -19.49
CA LYS A 186 -32.15 -10.29 -20.36
C LYS A 186 -31.99 -9.98 -21.85
N GLU A 187 -31.78 -8.71 -22.18
CA GLU A 187 -31.70 -8.21 -23.55
C GLU A 187 -30.27 -8.26 -24.09
N TYR A 188 -29.28 -7.92 -23.26
CA TYR A 188 -27.87 -7.81 -23.64
C TYR A 188 -26.97 -8.95 -23.15
N THR A 189 -27.44 -9.78 -22.22
CA THR A 189 -26.72 -11.00 -21.82
C THR A 189 -27.42 -12.23 -22.36
N LYS A 190 -26.63 -13.19 -22.87
CA LYS A 190 -27.16 -14.47 -23.31
C LYS A 190 -27.39 -15.39 -22.11
N PRO A 191 -28.45 -16.23 -22.09
CA PRO A 191 -28.67 -17.18 -21.00
C PRO A 191 -27.47 -18.09 -20.73
N GLU A 192 -26.70 -18.44 -21.77
CA GLU A 192 -25.46 -19.23 -21.70
C GLU A 192 -24.30 -18.55 -20.97
N TRP A 193 -24.36 -17.23 -20.76
CA TRP A 193 -23.36 -16.47 -19.99
C TRP A 193 -23.69 -16.45 -18.50
N CYS A 194 -24.90 -16.81 -18.10
CA CYS A 194 -25.28 -16.91 -16.69
C CYS A 194 -24.77 -18.24 -16.12
N LEU A 195 -23.74 -18.17 -15.28
CA LEU A 195 -23.11 -19.33 -14.66
C LEU A 195 -23.89 -19.86 -13.45
N GLY A 196 -24.84 -19.05 -12.93
CA GLY A 196 -25.71 -19.43 -11.81
C GLY A 196 -25.59 -18.49 -10.61
N PRO A 197 -26.20 -18.85 -9.47
CA PRO A 197 -26.23 -18.01 -8.28
C PRO A 197 -24.89 -17.99 -7.53
N VAL A 198 -24.65 -16.93 -6.76
CA VAL A 198 -23.51 -16.85 -5.83
C VAL A 198 -23.71 -17.82 -4.65
N GLY A 199 -22.70 -18.62 -4.36
CA GLY A 199 -22.69 -19.64 -3.30
C GLY A 199 -21.99 -19.21 -2.02
N LYS A 200 -22.13 -20.05 -0.99
CA LYS A 200 -21.43 -19.89 0.29
C LYS A 200 -19.96 -20.31 0.14
N GLU A 201 -19.05 -19.54 0.74
CA GLU A 201 -17.63 -19.89 0.75
C GLU A 201 -17.39 -21.22 1.48
N ALA A 202 -16.52 -22.07 0.92
CA ALA A 202 -16.07 -23.27 1.61
C ALA A 202 -15.13 -22.87 2.77
N PRO A 203 -15.22 -23.53 3.94
CA PRO A 203 -14.29 -23.25 5.04
C PRO A 203 -12.85 -23.53 4.60
N ASN A 204 -12.01 -22.50 4.55
CA ASN A 204 -10.57 -22.65 4.36
C ASN A 204 -9.89 -22.68 5.75
N GLU A 205 -9.54 -23.88 6.21
CA GLU A 205 -8.84 -24.15 7.48
C GLU A 205 -7.53 -23.37 7.60
N GLU A 206 -6.77 -23.20 6.52
CA GLU A 206 -5.49 -22.46 6.52
C GLU A 206 -5.72 -20.96 6.66
N LEU A 207 -6.74 -20.42 5.97
CA LEU A 207 -7.12 -19.01 6.12
C LEU A 207 -7.62 -18.71 7.53
N LYS A 208 -8.37 -19.64 8.12
CA LYS A 208 -8.83 -19.53 9.51
C LYS A 208 -7.67 -19.52 10.50
N LYS A 209 -6.71 -20.43 10.34
CA LYS A 209 -5.47 -20.46 11.16
C LYS A 209 -4.69 -19.15 11.04
N ALA A 210 -4.50 -18.63 9.82
CA ALA A 210 -3.80 -17.36 9.61
C ALA A 210 -4.56 -16.17 10.24
N GLN A 211 -5.89 -16.16 10.16
CA GLN A 211 -6.71 -15.13 10.80
C GLN A 211 -6.66 -15.21 12.33
N ASP A 212 -6.67 -16.42 12.89
CA ASP A 212 -6.54 -16.65 14.32
C ASP A 212 -5.15 -16.23 14.83
N GLU A 213 -4.09 -16.50 14.07
CA GLU A 213 -2.72 -16.07 14.37
C GLU A 213 -2.57 -14.54 14.30
N ILE A 214 -3.12 -13.89 13.27
CA ILE A 214 -3.15 -12.43 13.18
C ILE A 214 -3.90 -11.81 14.35
N LYS A 215 -5.02 -12.42 14.77
CA LYS A 215 -5.80 -11.96 15.90
C LYS A 215 -5.01 -12.09 17.21
N LEU A 216 -4.28 -13.18 17.39
CA LEU A 216 -3.41 -13.39 18.55
C LEU A 216 -2.26 -12.37 18.58
N LEU A 217 -1.58 -12.15 17.45
CA LEU A 217 -0.49 -11.20 17.32
C LEU A 217 -0.95 -9.76 17.58
N LYS A 218 -2.14 -9.38 17.10
CA LYS A 218 -2.73 -8.07 17.40
C LYS A 218 -3.04 -7.89 18.89
N ALA A 219 -3.57 -8.91 19.55
CA ALA A 219 -3.84 -8.85 20.98
C ALA A 219 -2.55 -8.75 21.82
N GLU A 220 -1.49 -9.47 21.44
CA GLU A 220 -0.20 -9.37 22.13
C GLU A 220 0.48 -8.02 21.86
N LEU A 221 0.38 -7.50 20.64
CA LEU A 221 0.86 -6.15 20.32
C LEU A 221 0.14 -5.09 21.17
N GLU A 222 -1.19 -5.17 21.27
CA GLU A 222 -2.01 -4.27 22.10
C GLU A 222 -1.65 -4.39 23.59
N ARG A 223 -1.33 -5.58 24.08
CA ARG A 223 -0.84 -5.79 25.45
C ARG A 223 0.54 -5.17 25.68
N LEU A 224 1.47 -5.31 24.72
CA LEU A 224 2.82 -4.75 24.82
C LEU A 224 2.85 -3.24 24.67
N THR A 225 1.90 -2.67 23.93
CA THR A 225 1.77 -1.22 23.72
C THR A 225 0.79 -0.54 24.66
N ALA A 226 0.05 -1.31 25.48
CA ALA A 226 -0.82 -0.77 26.51
C ALA A 226 -0.02 -0.01 27.58
N LEU A 227 -0.51 1.18 27.93
CA LEU A 227 0.03 1.99 29.02
C LEU A 227 0.02 1.19 30.33
N PRO A 228 1.07 1.30 31.17
CA PRO A 228 1.12 0.57 32.43
C PRO A 228 0.00 1.02 33.36
N THR A 229 -0.91 0.09 33.70
CA THR A 229 -2.08 0.34 34.57
C THR A 229 -1.77 0.19 36.06
N LYS A 230 -0.57 -0.23 36.42
CA LYS A 230 -0.11 -0.28 37.82
C LYS A 230 1.02 0.72 38.05
N PRO A 231 0.95 1.54 39.11
CA PRO A 231 2.06 2.37 39.51
C PRO A 231 3.27 1.48 39.80
N SER A 232 4.43 1.90 39.32
CA SER A 232 5.68 1.17 39.56
C SER A 232 5.96 1.08 41.07
N ALA A 233 6.74 0.08 41.50
CA ALA A 233 7.08 -0.08 42.92
C ALA A 233 7.69 1.20 43.54
N GLY A 234 8.43 1.98 42.75
CA GLY A 234 8.94 3.28 43.17
C GLY A 234 7.86 4.35 43.38
N LEU A 235 6.82 4.36 42.54
CA LEU A 235 5.69 5.28 42.67
C LEU A 235 4.79 4.91 43.86
N VAL A 236 4.59 3.62 44.11
CA VAL A 236 3.87 3.15 45.31
C VAL A 236 4.63 3.54 46.58
N ALA A 237 5.94 3.32 46.64
CA ALA A 237 6.77 3.70 47.79
C ALA A 237 6.77 5.22 48.04
N ALA A 238 6.72 6.04 46.98
CA ALA A 238 6.66 7.50 47.10
C ALA A 238 5.29 7.99 47.64
N LEU A 239 4.19 7.36 47.23
CA LEU A 239 2.84 7.68 47.70
C LEU A 239 2.64 7.29 49.17
N ASP A 240 3.16 6.12 49.56
CA ASP A 240 3.12 5.66 50.96
C ASP A 240 3.95 6.57 51.87
N ALA A 241 5.10 7.06 51.40
CA ALA A 241 5.92 8.02 52.13
C ALA A 241 5.24 9.39 52.30
N ALA A 242 4.44 9.83 51.31
CA ALA A 242 3.69 11.09 51.39
C ALA A 242 2.51 11.03 52.36
N GLY A 243 1.84 9.87 52.48
CA GLY A 243 0.70 9.67 53.38
C GLY A 243 1.06 9.63 54.87
N ALA A 244 2.32 9.35 55.22
CA ALA A 244 2.78 9.24 56.59
C ALA A 244 3.17 10.58 57.25
N CYS A 245 3.22 11.68 56.48
CA CYS A 245 3.60 12.99 56.99
C CYS A 245 2.39 13.78 57.52
N LYS A 246 2.46 14.21 58.79
CA LYS A 246 1.41 15.05 59.41
C LYS A 246 1.31 16.42 58.72
N PRO A 247 0.08 16.97 58.54
CA PRO A 247 -0.10 18.28 57.92
C PRO A 247 0.48 19.37 58.83
N ALA A 248 1.30 20.24 58.25
CA ALA A 248 1.95 21.36 58.94
C ALA A 248 0.99 22.56 59.09
N PRO A 249 1.14 23.38 60.16
CA PRO A 249 0.19 24.44 60.49
C PRO A 249 0.39 25.67 59.58
N ALA A 250 -0.71 26.36 59.29
CA ALA A 250 -0.74 27.52 58.40
C ALA A 250 -0.19 28.79 59.06
N LEU A 251 0.77 29.48 58.43
CA LEU A 251 1.24 30.80 58.89
C LEU A 251 1.67 31.78 57.78
N SER A 252 1.06 32.96 57.91
CA SER A 252 1.38 34.38 57.61
C SER A 252 2.09 34.84 56.32
N ALA A 253 1.63 36.00 55.83
CA ALA A 253 1.73 36.47 54.45
C ALA A 253 2.94 37.36 54.07
N ASP A 254 3.97 37.51 54.89
CA ASP A 254 5.11 38.37 54.53
C ASP A 254 6.46 37.75 54.93
N ALA A 255 7.33 37.58 53.92
CA ALA A 255 8.72 37.12 53.93
C ALA A 255 8.98 35.59 53.71
N PRO A 256 10.13 35.24 53.08
CA PRO A 256 10.24 34.18 52.06
C PRO A 256 10.78 32.83 52.57
N THR A 257 10.75 31.86 51.63
CA THR A 257 11.34 30.48 51.58
C THR A 257 10.35 29.35 51.87
N HIS A 258 10.15 28.43 50.90
CA HIS A 258 10.35 26.99 51.13
C HIS A 258 10.23 26.12 49.87
N VAL A 259 11.12 25.12 49.84
CA VAL A 259 11.39 24.02 48.91
C VAL A 259 10.14 23.33 48.30
N SER A 260 10.06 23.14 46.97
CA SER A 260 9.17 22.14 46.35
C SER A 260 9.87 21.34 45.24
N SER A 261 9.66 20.03 45.34
CA SER A 261 10.16 18.94 44.53
C SER A 261 9.27 18.69 43.30
N GLU A 262 9.15 19.67 42.42
CA GLU A 262 8.23 19.59 41.28
C GLU A 262 8.83 18.74 40.15
N CYS A 263 8.30 17.53 39.94
CA CYS A 263 8.14 17.06 38.56
C CYS A 263 7.27 18.12 37.87
N PRO A 264 7.74 18.78 36.80
CA PRO A 264 6.93 19.79 36.13
C PRO A 264 5.71 19.09 35.53
N SER A 265 4.56 19.19 36.20
CA SER A 265 3.28 18.92 35.56
C SER A 265 3.02 20.07 34.61
N VAL A 266 3.37 19.88 33.33
CA VAL A 266 3.10 20.88 32.30
C VAL A 266 1.62 20.80 31.96
N GLU A 267 0.87 21.85 32.26
CA GLU A 267 -0.48 22.02 31.73
C GLU A 267 -0.39 22.18 30.20
N LEU A 268 -0.83 21.16 29.48
CA LEU A 268 -0.76 21.12 28.01
C LEU A 268 -1.84 22.01 27.38
N LYS A 269 -2.95 22.23 28.08
CA LYS A 269 -4.15 22.85 27.53
C LYS A 269 -3.87 24.26 27.00
N GLY A 270 -4.03 24.44 25.69
CA GLY A 270 -3.85 25.74 25.04
C GLY A 270 -2.41 26.12 24.75
N ARG A 271 -1.44 25.20 24.93
CA ARG A 271 -0.07 25.41 24.50
C ARG A 271 0.04 25.31 22.98
N ARG A 272 0.79 26.25 22.39
CA ARG A 272 1.04 26.35 20.95
C ARG A 272 2.24 25.51 20.55
N VAL A 273 2.01 24.57 19.66
CA VAL A 273 3.05 23.72 19.08
C VAL A 273 3.13 24.00 17.59
N LEU A 274 4.31 24.45 17.15
CA LEU A 274 4.61 24.68 15.74
C LEU A 274 5.47 23.53 15.19
N VAL A 275 4.95 22.82 14.20
CA VAL A 275 5.65 21.74 13.50
C VAL A 275 6.15 22.23 12.15
N VAL A 276 7.46 22.24 11.96
CA VAL A 276 8.09 22.67 10.70
C VAL A 276 8.36 21.46 9.82
N GLY A 277 7.67 21.40 8.67
CA GLY A 277 7.81 20.37 7.64
C GLY A 277 6.63 19.41 7.58
N HIS A 278 5.77 19.58 6.57
CA HIS A 278 4.59 18.72 6.35
C HIS A 278 4.89 17.53 5.37
N GLY A 279 5.96 16.79 5.62
CA GLY A 279 6.26 15.54 4.90
C GLY A 279 5.68 14.30 5.61
N PRO A 280 6.02 13.07 5.15
CA PRO A 280 5.57 11.83 5.79
C PRO A 280 5.89 11.75 7.29
N VAL A 281 7.09 12.21 7.68
CA VAL A 281 7.54 12.21 9.08
C VAL A 281 6.77 13.23 9.92
N GLY A 282 6.59 14.46 9.41
CA GLY A 282 5.85 15.49 10.13
C GLY A 282 4.37 15.13 10.30
N HIS A 283 3.78 14.49 9.29
CA HIS A 283 2.42 13.97 9.37
C HIS A 283 2.27 12.90 10.47
N ASP A 284 3.13 11.86 10.44
CA ASP A 284 3.09 10.77 11.44
C ASP A 284 3.36 11.29 12.86
N PHE A 285 4.27 12.26 13.01
CA PHE A 285 4.51 12.92 14.29
C PHE A 285 3.24 13.59 14.84
N VAL A 286 2.51 14.36 14.02
CA VAL A 286 1.29 15.06 14.44
C VAL A 286 0.18 14.08 14.80
N VAL A 287 -0.02 13.03 14.00
CA VAL A 287 -1.02 11.98 14.29
C VAL A 287 -0.74 11.32 15.65
N LYS A 288 0.52 10.96 15.92
CA LYS A 288 0.93 10.36 17.20
C LYS A 288 0.81 11.34 18.36
N LEU A 289 1.24 12.58 18.18
CA LEU A 289 1.16 13.63 19.19
C LEU A 289 -0.29 13.82 19.64
N VAL A 290 -1.21 14.02 18.69
CA VAL A 290 -2.65 14.15 18.97
C VAL A 290 -3.19 12.90 19.66
N GLY A 291 -2.82 11.69 19.19
CA GLY A 291 -3.23 10.44 19.83
C GLY A 291 -2.76 10.28 21.28
N MET A 292 -1.63 10.88 21.65
CA MET A 292 -1.10 10.84 23.02
C MET A 292 -1.74 11.86 23.96
N VAL A 293 -2.02 13.07 23.46
CA VAL A 293 -2.49 14.21 24.28
C VAL A 293 -3.99 14.43 24.24
N GLY A 294 -4.68 13.87 23.24
CA GLY A 294 -6.10 14.06 23.00
C GLY A 294 -6.43 15.35 22.22
N ASP A 295 -7.61 15.34 21.60
CA ASP A 295 -8.05 16.39 20.68
C ASP A 295 -8.15 17.76 21.35
N GLY A 296 -7.51 18.76 20.74
CA GLY A 296 -7.55 20.15 21.23
C GLY A 296 -6.87 20.38 22.58
N ALA A 297 -6.08 19.42 23.08
CA ALA A 297 -5.21 19.66 24.22
C ALA A 297 -4.10 20.65 23.85
N LEU A 298 -3.56 20.58 22.62
CA LEU A 298 -2.56 21.50 22.08
C LEU A 298 -3.13 22.31 20.91
N GLU A 299 -2.67 23.54 20.74
CA GLU A 299 -2.89 24.33 19.54
C GLU A 299 -1.77 24.00 18.54
N ILE A 300 -2.02 23.03 17.66
CA ILE A 300 -1.01 22.51 16.73
C ILE A 300 -1.13 23.23 15.38
N THR A 301 -0.05 23.87 14.95
CA THR A 301 0.09 24.40 13.60
C THR A 301 1.25 23.70 12.89
N VAL A 302 1.00 23.19 11.69
CA VAL A 302 2.00 22.57 10.82
C VAL A 302 2.27 23.50 9.64
N VAL A 303 3.53 23.85 9.42
CA VAL A 303 3.96 24.70 8.31
C VAL A 303 4.86 23.92 7.36
N GLY A 304 4.76 24.18 6.06
CA GLY A 304 5.61 23.55 5.06
C GLY A 304 5.73 24.37 3.79
N GLU A 305 6.94 24.38 3.23
CA GLU A 305 7.23 25.08 1.97
C GLU A 305 6.46 24.47 0.79
N GLU A 306 6.25 23.16 0.80
CA GLU A 306 5.59 22.47 -0.30
C GLU A 306 4.14 22.97 -0.50
N PRO A 307 3.67 23.11 -1.74
CA PRO A 307 2.32 23.56 -2.04
C PRO A 307 1.25 22.51 -1.69
N ARG A 308 1.67 21.26 -1.47
CA ARG A 308 0.82 20.11 -1.18
C ARG A 308 0.98 19.68 0.27
N MET A 309 -0.11 19.19 0.86
CA MET A 309 -0.05 18.47 2.15
C MET A 309 0.68 17.14 1.98
N ALA A 310 1.07 16.50 3.08
CA ALA A 310 1.88 15.27 3.05
C ALA A 310 1.29 14.21 2.11
N TYR A 311 2.16 13.68 1.28
CA TYR A 311 1.90 12.61 0.36
C TYR A 311 3.04 11.59 0.44
N ASP A 312 2.77 10.38 0.00
CA ASP A 312 3.72 9.28 -0.01
C ASP A 312 4.75 9.51 -1.11
N ARG A 313 5.82 10.21 -0.74
CA ARG A 313 6.96 10.45 -1.62
C ARG A 313 7.86 9.22 -1.79
N VAL A 314 7.71 8.19 -0.94
CA VAL A 314 8.47 6.94 -1.06
C VAL A 314 7.95 6.15 -2.26
N HIS A 315 6.64 6.16 -2.46
CA HIS A 315 5.96 5.49 -3.57
C HIS A 315 5.63 6.43 -4.74
N LEU A 316 6.41 7.50 -4.95
CA LEU A 316 6.20 8.45 -6.05
C LEU A 316 6.12 7.79 -7.43
N THR A 317 6.74 6.63 -7.61
CA THR A 317 6.68 5.85 -8.85
C THR A 317 5.26 5.33 -9.15
N GLU A 318 4.44 5.06 -8.13
CA GLU A 318 3.04 4.63 -8.29
C GLU A 318 2.18 5.68 -9.00
N TYR A 319 2.52 6.96 -8.86
CA TYR A 319 1.86 8.03 -9.61
C TYR A 319 1.83 7.78 -11.11
N PHE A 320 2.86 7.14 -11.69
CA PHE A 320 2.90 6.91 -13.14
C PHE A 320 1.97 5.80 -13.61
N GLU A 321 1.54 4.92 -12.72
CA GLU A 321 0.63 3.83 -13.04
C GLU A 321 -0.81 4.35 -13.20
N HIS A 322 -1.24 5.30 -12.38
CA HIS A 322 -2.62 5.78 -12.34
C HIS A 322 -2.78 7.26 -12.69
N ARG A 323 -1.67 8.03 -12.70
CA ARG A 323 -1.61 9.48 -12.96
C ARG A 323 -2.56 10.31 -12.10
N ASP A 324 -2.84 9.80 -10.91
CA ASP A 324 -3.77 10.40 -9.95
C ASP A 324 -3.01 10.78 -8.66
N PRO A 325 -2.80 12.09 -8.40
CA PRO A 325 -2.06 12.54 -7.23
C PRO A 325 -2.83 12.31 -5.92
N SER A 326 -4.14 12.06 -5.98
CA SER A 326 -4.94 11.78 -4.78
C SER A 326 -4.55 10.44 -4.15
N LYS A 327 -4.06 9.49 -4.95
CA LYS A 327 -3.62 8.17 -4.52
C LYS A 327 -2.35 8.19 -3.67
N LEU A 328 -1.53 9.22 -3.84
CA LEU A 328 -0.36 9.44 -3.00
C LEU A 328 -0.70 10.23 -1.73
N SER A 329 -1.91 10.77 -1.57
CA SER A 329 -2.20 11.61 -0.41
C SER A 329 -2.21 10.78 0.87
N MET A 330 -1.42 11.22 1.86
CA MET A 330 -1.45 10.65 3.21
C MET A 330 -2.47 11.38 4.11
N CYS A 331 -3.09 12.42 3.59
CA CYS A 331 -3.84 13.39 4.37
C CYS A 331 -5.34 13.24 4.16
N ASP A 332 -6.07 12.93 5.23
CA ASP A 332 -7.51 13.14 5.26
C ASP A 332 -7.81 14.55 5.79
N LYS A 333 -8.32 15.43 4.91
CA LYS A 333 -8.70 16.81 5.29
C LYS A 333 -9.72 16.83 6.43
N LYS A 334 -10.61 15.83 6.49
CA LYS A 334 -11.63 15.71 7.54
C LYS A 334 -10.95 15.45 8.88
N TRP A 335 -9.92 14.60 8.91
CA TRP A 335 -9.16 14.29 10.12
C TRP A 335 -8.57 15.55 10.76
N PHE A 336 -7.88 16.40 9.99
CA PHE A 336 -7.28 17.61 10.56
C PHE A 336 -8.31 18.61 11.11
N GLN A 337 -9.47 18.71 10.46
CA GLN A 337 -10.58 19.53 10.96
C GLN A 337 -11.14 19.00 12.27
N ASP A 338 -11.40 17.69 12.33
CA ASP A 338 -11.97 17.02 13.50
C ASP A 338 -11.01 17.12 14.71
N HIS A 339 -9.69 17.07 14.47
CA HIS A 339 -8.66 17.11 15.51
C HIS A 339 -8.07 18.51 15.77
N LYS A 340 -8.63 19.56 15.14
CA LYS A 340 -8.25 20.97 15.31
C LYS A 340 -6.76 21.27 15.04
N VAL A 341 -6.20 20.62 14.02
CA VAL A 341 -4.83 20.86 13.56
C VAL A 341 -4.84 21.83 12.38
N ALA A 342 -4.11 22.93 12.49
CA ALA A 342 -3.94 23.89 11.39
C ALA A 342 -2.78 23.46 10.48
N ILE A 343 -2.99 23.46 9.15
CA ILE A 343 -1.95 23.20 8.17
C ILE A 343 -1.78 24.42 7.25
N ARG A 344 -0.54 24.86 7.08
CA ARG A 344 -0.16 25.95 6.18
C ARG A 344 0.89 25.46 5.17
N THR A 345 0.46 25.28 3.93
CA THR A 345 1.34 25.00 2.79
C THR A 345 1.89 26.30 2.20
N ASN A 346 2.89 26.21 1.30
CA ASN A 346 3.58 27.37 0.73
C ASN A 346 4.21 28.30 1.78
N CYS A 347 4.55 27.79 2.95
CA CYS A 347 5.14 28.55 4.05
C CYS A 347 6.53 28.00 4.37
N ARG A 348 7.59 28.68 3.93
CA ARG A 348 8.98 28.32 4.24
C ARG A 348 9.36 28.90 5.61
N ALA A 349 9.83 28.07 6.53
CA ALA A 349 10.46 28.55 7.76
C ALA A 349 11.90 29.00 7.46
N GLU A 350 12.21 30.27 7.71
CA GLU A 350 13.53 30.85 7.41
C GLU A 350 14.44 30.92 8.64
N LYS A 351 13.87 31.20 9.81
CA LYS A 351 14.63 31.39 11.04
C LYS A 351 13.83 30.93 12.24
N ILE A 352 14.50 30.27 13.18
CA ILE A 352 13.95 29.89 14.49
C ILE A 352 14.69 30.70 15.55
N ASP A 353 13.98 31.58 16.24
CA ASP A 353 14.46 32.30 17.41
C ASP A 353 13.95 31.58 18.66
N ARG A 354 14.90 31.02 19.42
CA ARG A 354 14.60 30.24 20.63
C ARG A 354 14.49 31.12 21.87
N ASP A 355 15.07 32.32 21.84
CA ASP A 355 15.01 33.25 22.97
C ASP A 355 13.64 33.93 23.01
N SER A 356 13.11 34.30 21.83
CA SER A 356 11.78 34.88 21.71
C SER A 356 10.66 33.87 21.42
N CYS A 357 10.99 32.58 21.28
CA CYS A 357 10.08 31.49 20.94
C CYS A 357 9.25 31.78 19.69
N LYS A 358 9.91 32.21 18.62
CA LYS A 358 9.29 32.56 17.34
C LYS A 358 9.97 31.88 16.16
N VAL A 359 9.20 31.65 15.10
CA VAL A 359 9.68 31.18 13.81
C VAL A 359 9.26 32.18 12.75
N SER A 360 10.23 32.70 11.98
CA SER A 360 9.96 33.55 10.83
C SER A 360 9.60 32.67 9.64
N LEU A 361 8.41 32.91 9.08
CA LEU A 361 7.85 32.20 7.94
C LEU A 361 7.77 33.14 6.74
N ARG A 362 8.15 32.66 5.57
CA ARG A 362 7.96 33.32 4.29
C ARG A 362 6.92 32.57 3.47
N ASP A 363 5.90 33.29 3.01
CA ASP A 363 4.97 32.77 2.02
C ASP A 363 5.67 32.70 0.65
N VAL A 364 5.67 31.52 0.03
CA VAL A 364 6.41 31.23 -1.21
C VAL A 364 5.81 31.96 -2.42
N ASN A 365 4.52 32.29 -2.39
CA ASN A 365 3.84 32.92 -3.53
C ASN A 365 3.88 34.45 -3.47
N THR A 366 3.80 35.02 -2.27
CA THR A 366 3.68 36.46 -2.05
C THR A 366 4.96 37.10 -1.52
N GLU A 367 5.95 36.28 -1.14
CA GLU A 367 7.19 36.67 -0.45
C GLU A 367 6.98 37.41 0.89
N ALA A 368 5.74 37.49 1.37
CA ALA A 368 5.40 38.09 2.64
C ALA A 368 6.06 37.32 3.79
N VAL A 369 6.60 38.06 4.75
CA VAL A 369 7.25 37.49 5.94
C VAL A 369 6.37 37.76 7.16
N GLU A 370 6.16 36.73 7.96
CA GLU A 370 5.47 36.81 9.24
C GLU A 370 6.23 36.03 10.31
N ASP A 371 6.07 36.42 11.58
CA ASP A 371 6.60 35.67 12.71
C ASP A 371 5.48 34.91 13.42
N MET A 372 5.70 33.62 13.67
CA MET A 372 4.78 32.76 14.39
C MET A 372 5.38 32.35 15.73
N ALA A 373 4.64 32.59 16.82
CA ALA A 373 5.06 32.19 18.16
C ALA A 373 4.74 30.71 18.44
N TYR A 374 5.59 30.06 19.24
CA TYR A 374 5.38 28.74 19.83
C TYR A 374 5.69 28.79 21.33
N ASP A 375 5.28 27.79 22.09
CA ASP A 375 5.56 27.74 23.52
C ASP A 375 6.77 26.82 23.81
N ALA A 376 7.61 27.24 24.76
CA ALA A 376 8.84 26.54 25.17
C ALA A 376 8.61 25.40 26.16
#